data_AF-A0A8T4T2X5-F1
#
_entry.id   AF-A0A8T4T2X5-F1
#
_cell.length_a   1.000
_cell.length_b   1.000
_cell.length_c   1.000
_cell.angle_alpha   90.00
_cell.angle_beta   90.00
_cell.angle_gamma   90.00
#
_symmetry.space_group_name_H-M   'P 1'
#
loop_
_entity.id
_entity.type
_entity.pdbx_description
1 polymer ?
#
loop_
_entity_poly.entity_id
_entity_poly.type
_entity_poly.pdbx_seq_one_letter_code
_entity_poly.pdbx_strand_id
1 'polypeptide(L)' 'MAKTIMISNEVYNELKGLKRDKSFSELFKDLLKSNEVKRVSGLMDCVGIMKNDKDWEKLEKERKIAWKNWTKKYV' A
#
# COMPACT_ATOMS: atom_id res chain seq x y z
N MET A 1 -4.49 -4.88 23.04
CA MET A 1 -5.77 -4.19 23.30
C MET A 1 -6.68 -4.40 22.10
N ALA A 2 -7.91 -4.87 22.34
CA ALA A 2 -8.92 -4.95 21.29
C ALA A 2 -9.46 -3.55 21.00
N LYS A 3 -9.62 -3.21 19.72
CA LYS A 3 -10.29 -1.98 19.26
C LYS A 3 -11.56 -2.36 18.53
N THR A 4 -12.64 -1.65 18.81
CA THR A 4 -13.95 -1.88 18.19
C THR A 4 -14.17 -0.86 17.08
N ILE A 5 -14.72 -1.30 15.96
CA ILE A 5 -15.11 -0.44 14.84
C ILE A 5 -16.60 -0.62 14.64
N MET A 6 -17.35 0.48 14.60
CA MET A 6 -18.75 0.46 14.20
C MET A 6 -18.86 0.52 12.67
N ILE A 7 -19.76 -0.31 12.14
CA ILE A 7 -20.08 -0.37 10.71
C ILE A 7 -21.60 -0.47 10.54
N SER A 8 -22.11 -0.15 9.36
CA SER A 8 -23.53 -0.35 9.06
C SER A 8 -23.88 -1.84 9.02
N ASN A 9 -25.15 -2.16 9.28
CA ASN A 9 -25.64 -3.54 9.23
C ASN A 9 -25.48 -4.16 7.83
N GLU A 10 -25.61 -3.35 6.79
CA GLU A 10 -25.38 -3.77 5.40
C GLU A 10 -23.94 -4.25 5.20
N VAL A 11 -22.96 -3.43 5.59
CA VAL A 11 -21.53 -3.78 5.49
C VAL A 11 -21.20 -5.00 6.36
N TYR A 12 -21.82 -5.13 7.53
CA TYR A 12 -21.65 -6.33 8.36
C TYR A 12 -22.11 -7.61 7.64
N ASN A 13 -23.26 -7.56 6.97
CA ASN A 13 -23.80 -8.71 6.24
C ASN A 13 -22.91 -9.11 5.06
N GLU A 14 -22.37 -8.13 4.33
CA GLU A 14 -21.40 -8.37 3.26
C GLU A 14 -20.11 -9.03 3.81
N LEU A 15 -19.55 -8.48 4.88
CA LEU A 15 -18.34 -9.01 5.51
C LEU A 15 -18.57 -10.41 6.10
N LYS A 16 -19.77 -10.69 6.62
CA LYS A 16 -20.15 -12.01 7.11
C LYS A 16 -20.15 -13.05 5.98
N GLY A 17 -20.63 -12.69 4.80
CA GLY A 17 -20.56 -13.54 3.61
C GLY A 17 -19.12 -13.79 3.13
N LEU A 18 -18.27 -12.77 3.18
CA LEU A 18 -16.86 -12.86 2.78
C LEU A 18 -15.99 -13.65 3.76
N LYS A 19 -16.31 -13.59 5.05
CA LYS A 19 -15.56 -14.24 6.14
C LYS A 19 -15.47 -15.76 6.00
N ARG A 20 -16.52 -16.41 5.46
CA ARG A 20 -16.66 -17.88 5.41
C ARG A 20 -16.30 -18.49 6.78
N ASP A 21 -15.35 -19.43 6.82
CA ASP A 21 -14.91 -20.13 8.04
C ASP A 21 -13.84 -19.40 8.86
N LYS A 22 -13.31 -18.27 8.37
CA LYS A 22 -12.25 -17.51 9.06
C LYS A 22 -12.81 -16.62 10.16
N SER A 23 -11.98 -16.06 11.04
CA SER A 23 -12.37 -14.98 11.95
C SER A 23 -12.46 -13.62 11.21
N PHE A 24 -13.22 -12.66 11.75
CA PHE A 24 -13.25 -11.30 11.19
C PHE A 24 -11.86 -10.65 11.22
N SER A 25 -11.09 -10.90 12.27
CA SER A 25 -9.71 -10.41 12.39
C SER A 25 -8.81 -10.92 11.28
N GLU A 26 -8.94 -12.18 10.88
CA GLU A 26 -8.21 -12.75 9.74
C GLU A 26 -8.68 -12.17 8.42
N LEU A 27 -9.98 -12.01 8.22
CA LEU A 27 -10.53 -11.35 7.04
C LEU A 27 -9.96 -9.92 6.89
N PHE A 28 -9.95 -9.13 7.98
CA PHE A 28 -9.40 -7.78 7.94
C PHE A 28 -7.89 -7.77 7.66
N LYS A 29 -7.11 -8.72 8.21
CA LYS A 29 -5.69 -8.86 7.89
C LYS A 29 -5.48 -9.18 6.41
N ASP A 30 -6.28 -10.08 5.84
CA ASP A 30 -6.20 -10.46 4.43
C ASP A 30 -6.58 -9.27 3.53
N LEU A 31 -7.64 -8.53 3.88
CA LEU A 31 -8.06 -7.32 3.15
C LEU A 31 -6.97 -6.23 3.18
N LEU A 32 -6.37 -5.97 4.34
CA LEU A 32 -5.28 -5.00 4.49
C LEU A 32 -4.07 -5.40 3.65
N LYS A 33 -3.64 -6.67 3.72
CA LYS A 33 -2.54 -7.19 2.89
C LYS A 33 -2.86 -7.09 1.40
N SER A 34 -4.08 -7.43 1.00
CA SER A 34 -4.48 -7.35 -0.42
C SER A 34 -4.45 -5.90 -0.95
N ASN A 35 -4.81 -4.93 -0.10
CA ASN A 35 -4.77 -3.52 -0.43
C ASN A 35 -3.31 -3.02 -0.52
N GLU A 36 -2.45 -3.43 0.40
CA GLU A 36 -1.00 -3.16 0.34
C GLU A 36 -0.39 -3.71 -0.96
N VAL A 37 -0.67 -4.97 -1.30
CA VAL A 37 -0.18 -5.59 -2.54
C VAL A 37 -0.67 -4.85 -3.78
N LYS A 38 -1.95 -4.46 -3.84
CA LYS A 38 -2.50 -3.67 -4.95
C LYS A 38 -1.85 -2.30 -5.08
N ARG A 39 -1.61 -1.60 -3.96
CA ARG A 39 -0.91 -0.31 -3.97
C ARG A 39 0.53 -0.45 -4.42
N VAL A 40 1.25 -1.46 -3.92
CA VAL A 40 2.63 -1.74 -4.32
C VAL A 40 2.71 -2.10 -5.81
N SER A 41 1.79 -2.91 -6.31
CA SER A 41 1.68 -3.23 -7.74
C SER A 41 1.43 -1.98 -8.57
N GLY A 42 0.44 -1.15 -8.21
CA GLY A 42 0.16 0.09 -8.92
C GLY A 42 1.34 1.08 -8.90
N LEU A 43 2.08 1.14 -7.79
CA LEU A 43 3.31 1.94 -7.72
C LEU A 43 4.43 1.37 -8.60
N MET A 44 4.60 0.04 -8.65
CA MET A 44 5.55 -0.62 -9.55
C MET A 44 5.21 -0.37 -11.01
N ASP A 45 3.92 -0.44 -11.37
CA ASP A 45 3.43 -0.16 -12.73
C ASP A 45 3.67 1.30 -13.10
N CYS A 46 3.35 2.25 -12.21
CA CYS A 46 3.66 3.66 -12.39
C CYS A 46 5.17 3.92 -12.54
N VAL A 47 6.01 3.25 -11.74
CA VAL A 47 7.48 3.36 -11.87
C VAL A 47 7.97 2.74 -13.18
N GLY A 48 7.37 1.64 -13.64
CA GLY A 48 7.67 1.03 -14.93
C GLY A 48 7.29 1.92 -16.11
N ILE A 49 6.15 2.60 -16.03
CA ILE A 49 5.70 3.61 -17.01
C ILE A 49 6.64 4.82 -16.98
N MET A 50 6.98 5.33 -15.80
CA MET A 50 7.91 6.45 -15.65
C MET A 50 9.31 6.09 -16.16
N LYS A 51 9.81 4.86 -16.00
CA LYS A 51 11.12 4.45 -16.54
C LYS A 51 11.29 4.66 -18.04
N ASN A 52 10.20 4.64 -18.80
CA ASN A 52 10.20 4.90 -20.24
C ASN A 52 10.02 6.38 -20.58
N ASP A 53 9.83 7.24 -19.57
CA ASP A 53 9.75 8.68 -19.69
C ASP A 53 11.18 9.28 -19.71
N LYS A 54 11.43 10.20 -20.64
CA LYS A 54 12.73 10.89 -20.75
C LYS A 54 13.03 11.71 -19.50
N ASP A 55 12.01 12.18 -18.79
CA ASP A 55 12.18 12.97 -17.58
C ASP A 55 12.55 12.11 -16.35
N TRP A 56 12.36 10.79 -16.44
CA TRP A 56 12.69 9.88 -15.34
C TRP A 56 14.19 9.77 -15.08
N GLU A 57 15.03 9.74 -16.10
CA GLU A 57 16.49 9.70 -15.89
C GLU A 57 17.00 10.92 -15.13
N LYS A 58 16.40 12.09 -15.40
CA LYS A 58 16.71 13.34 -14.72
C LYS A 58 16.26 13.29 -13.26
N LEU A 59 15.01 12.90 -13.02
CA LEU A 59 14.45 12.73 -11.68
C LEU A 59 15.19 11.66 -10.86
N GLU A 60 15.65 10.58 -11.49
CA GLU A 60 16.42 9.52 -10.82
C GLU A 60 17.80 10.03 -10.37
N LYS A 61 18.49 10.82 -11.20
CA LYS A 61 19.75 11.47 -10.82
C LYS A 61 19.56 12.46 -9.67
N GLU A 62 18.55 13.31 -9.76
CA GLU A 62 18.21 14.29 -8.71
C GLU A 62 17.86 13.59 -7.38
N ARG A 63 17.07 12.51 -7.42
CA ARG A 63 16.75 11.69 -6.25
C ARG A 63 17.99 11.07 -5.62
N LYS A 64 18.93 10.50 -6.40
CA LYS A 64 20.17 9.91 -5.86
C LYS A 64 21.03 10.95 -5.15
N ILE A 65 21.13 12.16 -5.71
CA ILE A 65 21.86 13.27 -5.10
C ILE A 65 21.18 13.72 -3.79
N ALA A 66 19.86 13.92 -3.82
CA ALA A 66 19.08 14.30 -2.65
C ALA A 66 19.20 13.27 -1.51
N TRP A 67 19.11 11.97 -1.84
CA TRP A 67 19.27 10.89 -0.88
C TRP A 67 20.67 10.86 -0.25
N LYS A 68 21.72 11.04 -1.06
CA LYS A 68 23.11 11.10 -0.57
C LYS A 68 23.33 12.28 0.37
N ASN A 69 22.73 13.43 0.07
CA ASN A 69 22.81 14.61 0.93
C ASN A 69 22.01 14.42 2.24
N TRP A 70 20.84 13.79 2.17
CA TRP A 70 20.01 13.51 3.34
C TRP A 70 20.70 12.52 4.28
N THR A 71 21.21 11.40 3.75
CA THR A 71 21.98 10.42 4.52
C THR A 71 23.21 11.04 5.15
N LYS A 72 23.98 11.87 4.42
CA LYS A 72 25.14 12.57 5.01
C LYS A 72 24.76 13.54 6.15
N LYS A 73 23.51 14.01 6.21
CA LYS A 73 23.05 15.03 7.16
C LYS A 73 22.31 14.43 8.37
N TYR A 74 21.68 13.27 8.21
CA TYR A 74 20.74 12.72 9.19
C TYR A 74 20.97 11.25 9.55
N VAL A 75 21.87 10.55 8.85
CA VAL A 75 22.28 9.15 9.14
C VAL A 75 23.75 9.15 9.51
#